data_AF-A0A4P5Y728-F1
#
_entry.id   AF-A0A4P5Y728-F1
#
_cell.length_a   1.000
_cell.length_b   1.000
_cell.length_c   1.000
_cell.angle_alpha   90.00
_cell.angle_beta   90.00
_cell.angle_gamma   90.00
#
_symmetry.space_group_name_H-M   'P 1'
#
loop_
_entity.id
_entity.type
_entity.pdbx_description
1 polymer ?
#
loop_
_entity_poly.entity_id
_entity_poly.type
_entity_poly.pdbx_seq_one_letter_code
_entity_poly.pdbx_strand_id
1 'polypeptide(L)' 'MPAANTPALSAEQREDLADLQLVLRTAAHNCGAALHGDEVEESLRAALTMAEQAVAGLRRINAQVRVEVVDA' A
#
# COMPACT_ATOMS: atom_id res chain seq x y z
N MET A 1 0.17 19.71 25.65
CA MET A 1 -0.61 19.99 24.43
C MET A 1 -1.11 18.65 23.90
N PRO A 2 -2.42 18.42 23.71
CA PRO A 2 -2.91 17.08 23.48
C PRO A 2 -2.64 16.64 22.03
N ALA A 3 -1.86 15.58 21.88
CA ALA A 3 -1.91 14.72 20.72
C ALA A 3 -3.14 13.83 20.88
N ALA A 4 -4.31 14.35 20.49
CA ALA A 4 -5.56 13.59 20.48
C ALA A 4 -6.26 13.87 19.15
N ASN A 5 -6.71 12.81 18.50
CA ASN A 5 -7.52 12.76 17.28
C ASN A 5 -6.80 12.41 15.97
N THR A 6 -5.67 11.68 16.01
CA THR A 6 -5.41 10.76 14.91
C THR A 6 -6.12 9.45 15.25
N PRO A 7 -7.19 9.05 14.53
CA PRO A 7 -7.81 7.75 14.74
C PRO A 7 -6.75 6.66 14.61
N ALA A 8 -6.63 5.81 15.63
CA ALA A 8 -5.74 4.67 15.57
C ALA A 8 -6.33 3.64 14.61
N LEU A 9 -5.52 3.14 13.67
CA LEU A 9 -5.93 2.10 12.73
C LEU A 9 -6.40 0.85 13.49
N SER A 10 -7.47 0.23 13.00
CA SER A 10 -7.96 -1.05 13.50
C SER A 10 -6.90 -2.17 13.32
N ALA A 11 -7.10 -3.32 13.95
CA ALA A 11 -6.19 -4.47 13.76
C ALA A 11 -6.18 -4.92 12.29
N GLU A 12 -7.35 -5.00 11.66
CA GLU A 12 -7.52 -5.37 10.25
C GLU A 12 -6.86 -4.35 9.31
N GLN A 13 -7.06 -3.04 9.53
CA GLN A 13 -6.42 -1.99 8.73
C GLN A 13 -4.89 -2.01 8.84
N ARG A 14 -4.34 -2.45 9.99
CA ARG A 14 -2.88 -2.61 10.17
C ARG A 14 -2.34 -3.84 9.45
N GLU A 15 -3.10 -4.93 9.43
CA GLU A 15 -2.78 -6.13 8.66
C GLU A 15 -2.80 -5.83 7.16
N ASP A 16 -3.87 -5.20 6.66
CA ASP A 16 -3.97 -4.72 5.29
C ASP A 16 -2.79 -3.82 4.92
N LEU A 17 -2.40 -2.90 5.81
CA LEU A 17 -1.24 -2.03 5.56
C LEU A 17 0.08 -2.82 5.46
N ALA A 18 0.25 -3.87 6.27
CA ALA A 18 1.44 -4.72 6.23
C ALA A 18 1.51 -5.50 4.91
N ASP A 19 0.38 -6.00 4.42
CA ASP A 19 0.28 -6.67 3.11
C ASP A 19 0.59 -5.70 1.96
N LEU A 20 0.07 -4.48 2.00
CA LEU A 20 0.38 -3.46 0.99
C LEU A 20 1.88 -3.09 1.02
N GLN A 21 2.51 -3.07 2.19
CA GLN A 21 3.96 -2.87 2.30
C GLN A 21 4.76 -4.03 1.73
N LEU A 22 4.27 -5.26 1.83
CA LEU A 22 4.88 -6.42 1.19
C LEU A 22 4.78 -6.30 -0.34
N VAL A 23 3.59 -5.99 -0.84
CA VAL A 23 3.34 -5.77 -2.28
C VAL A 23 4.28 -4.71 -2.85
N LEU A 24 4.45 -3.57 -2.17
CA LEU A 24 5.36 -2.51 -2.61
C LEU A 24 6.84 -2.94 -2.59
N ARG A 25 7.26 -3.74 -1.61
CA ARG A 25 8.62 -4.28 -1.56
C ARG A 25 8.88 -5.24 -2.73
N THR A 26 7.91 -6.08 -3.06
CA THR A 26 7.99 -6.97 -4.23
C THR A 26 8.03 -6.17 -5.54
N ALA A 27 7.22 -5.12 -5.67
CA ALA A 27 7.28 -4.23 -6.82
C ALA A 27 8.66 -3.59 -6.99
N ALA A 28 9.26 -3.10 -5.90
CA ALA A 28 10.61 -2.53 -5.93
C ALA A 28 11.68 -3.56 -6.32
N HIS A 29 11.56 -4.80 -5.83
CA HIS A 29 12.44 -5.90 -6.23
C HIS A 29 12.34 -6.18 -7.73
N ASN A 30 11.13 -6.28 -8.28
CA ASN A 30 10.90 -6.53 -9.71
C ASN A 30 11.44 -5.39 -10.58
N CYS A 31 11.26 -4.12 -10.17
CA CYS A 31 11.92 -2.99 -10.82
C CYS A 31 13.45 -3.12 -10.80
N GLY A 32 14.03 -3.52 -9.66
CA GLY A 32 15.48 -3.77 -9.55
C GLY A 32 15.97 -4.89 -10.47
N ALA A 33 15.21 -5.98 -10.59
CA ALA A 33 15.51 -7.10 -11.49
C ALA A 33 15.43 -6.67 -12.96
N ALA A 34 14.43 -5.85 -13.32
CA ALA A 34 14.25 -5.29 -14.66
C ALA A 34 15.44 -4.43 -15.10
N LEU A 35 16.16 -3.78 -14.18
CA LEU A 35 17.34 -2.99 -14.51
C LEU A 35 18.55 -3.85 -14.92
N HIS A 36 18.53 -5.16 -14.68
CA HIS A 36 19.69 -6.05 -14.82
C HIS A 36 19.43 -7.31 -15.65
N GLY A 37 18.23 -7.53 -16.18
CA GLY A 37 17.86 -8.77 -16.88
C GLY A 37 17.07 -8.56 -18.17
N ASP A 38 16.91 -9.62 -18.97
CA ASP A 38 16.28 -9.57 -20.29
C ASP A 38 14.74 -9.52 -20.25
N GLU A 39 14.13 -9.78 -19.09
CA GLU A 39 12.68 -9.77 -18.85
C GLU A 39 12.17 -8.40 -18.34
N VAL A 40 12.77 -7.32 -18.85
CA VAL A 40 12.53 -5.93 -18.40
C VAL A 40 11.05 -5.55 -18.45
N GLU A 41 10.38 -5.81 -19.57
CA GLU A 41 8.99 -5.40 -19.79
C GLU A 41 8.03 -6.10 -18.82
N GLU A 42 8.18 -7.41 -18.64
CA GLU A 42 7.32 -8.20 -17.75
C GLU A 42 7.54 -7.85 -16.28
N SER A 43 8.80 -7.66 -15.88
CA SER A 43 9.16 -7.23 -14.53
C SER A 43 8.63 -5.83 -14.20
N LEU A 44 8.72 -4.88 -15.15
CA LEU A 44 8.16 -3.52 -14.98
C LEU A 44 6.63 -3.55 -14.94
N ARG A 45 5.98 -4.36 -15.78
CA ARG A 45 4.51 -4.52 -15.76
C ARG A 45 4.03 -5.08 -14.43
N ALA A 46 4.69 -6.12 -13.90
CA ALA A 46 4.38 -6.70 -12.61
C ALA A 46 4.54 -5.67 -11.47
N ALA A 47 5.64 -4.90 -11.48
CA ALA A 47 5.88 -3.86 -10.50
C ALA A 47 4.81 -2.76 -10.53
N LEU A 48 4.39 -2.32 -11.73
CA LEU A 48 3.33 -1.33 -11.90
C LEU A 48 2.00 -1.84 -11.32
N THR A 49 1.57 -3.05 -11.67
CA THR A 49 0.32 -3.63 -11.17
C THR A 49 0.31 -3.73 -9.65
N MET A 50 1.42 -4.16 -9.04
CA MET A 50 1.57 -4.22 -7.58
C MET A 50 1.47 -2.82 -6.94
N ALA A 51 2.11 -1.81 -7.54
CA ALA A 51 2.02 -0.43 -7.04
C ALA A 51 0.59 0.14 -7.14
N GLU A 52 -0.13 -0.16 -8.23
CA GLU A 52 -1.53 0.25 -8.40
C GLU A 52 -2.45 -0.39 -7.35
N GLN A 53 -2.26 -1.69 -7.09
CA GLN A 53 -2.97 -2.40 -6.02
C GLN A 53 -2.70 -1.77 -4.66
N ALA A 54 -1.43 -1.43 -4.37
CA ALA A 54 -1.05 -0.78 -3.12
C ALA A 54 -1.75 0.58 -2.95
N VAL A 55 -1.76 1.41 -4.00
CA VAL A 55 -2.43 2.72 -3.99
C VAL A 55 -3.94 2.57 -3.80
N ALA A 56 -4.58 1.60 -4.45
CA ALA A 56 -6.00 1.34 -4.28
C ALA A 56 -6.35 0.93 -2.84
N GLY A 57 -5.54 0.04 -2.23
CA GLY A 57 -5.70 -0.37 -0.83
C GLY A 57 -5.54 0.79 0.15
N LEU A 58 -4.49 1.61 -0.01
CA LEU A 58 -4.28 2.78 0.83
C LEU A 58 -5.42 3.81 0.75
N ARG A 59 -6.00 4.01 -0.44
CA ARG A 59 -7.17 4.88 -0.62
C ARG A 59 -8.40 4.33 0.11
N ARG A 60 -8.61 3.01 0.09
CA ARG A 60 -9.70 2.36 0.82
C ARG A 60 -9.55 2.54 2.33
N ILE A 61 -8.36 2.24 2.87
CA ILE A 61 -8.08 2.43 4.31
C ILE A 61 -8.32 3.89 4.71
N ASN A 62 -7.83 4.84 3.92
CA ASN A 62 -8.05 6.27 4.19
C ASN A 62 -9.53 6.64 4.18
N ALA A 63 -10.31 6.14 3.22
CA ALA A 63 -11.75 6.39 3.15
C ALA A 63 -12.49 5.82 4.38
N GLN A 64 -12.15 4.60 4.81
CA GLN A 64 -12.74 3.96 5.99
C GLN A 64 -12.46 4.75 7.27
N VAL A 65 -11.20 5.14 7.48
CA VAL A 65 -10.79 5.96 8.63
C VAL A 65 -11.53 7.31 8.63
N ARG A 66 -11.74 7.94 7.47
CA ARG A 66 -12.49 9.20 7.38
C ARG A 66 -13.97 9.05 7.70
N VAL A 67 -14.59 7.93 7.36
CA VAL A 67 -15.98 7.63 7.74
C VAL A 67 -16.08 7.46 9.25
N GLU A 68 -15.19 6.64 9.84
CA GLU A 68 -15.17 6.40 11.29
C GLU A 68 -14.97 7.67 12.13
N VAL A 69 -14.22 8.66 11.64
CA VAL A 69 -14.04 9.96 12.32
C VAL A 69 -15.27 10.87 12.19
N VAL A 70 -16.04 10.77 11.10
CA VAL A 70 -17.25 11.58 10.90
C VAL A 70 -18.43 11.03 11.72
N ASP A 71 -18.46 9.72 11.96
CA ASP A 71 -19.49 9.02 12.72
C ASP A 71 -19.22 8.97 14.25
N ALA A 72 -18.09 9.49 14.73
CA ALA A 72 -17.66 9.49 16.15
C ALA A 72 -17.84 10.85 16.84
#